data_AF-A0A520I7A1-F1
#
_entry.id   AF-A0A520I7A1-F1
#
_cell.length_a   1.000
_cell.length_b   1.000
_cell.length_c   1.000
_cell.angle_alpha   90.00
_cell.angle_beta   90.00
_cell.angle_gamma   90.00
#
_symmetry.space_group_name_H-M   'P 1'
#
loop_
_entity.id
_entity.type
_entity.pdbx_description
1 polymer ?
#
loop_
_entity_poly.entity_id
_entity_poly.type
_entity_poly.pdbx_seq_one_letter_code
_entity_poly.pdbx_strand_id
1 'polypeptide(L)'
;MVNSPLYIVDGIPQPNEQFVGPGTGTGTNYLAGLNPADIETIDVLKDASAAAVYGSRGANGVIMITTKKGVSGEPRITVDTYTGIVERPKLRDATLGTTERRQKLDILNRQLTYDQLRNLPAILTDSLNPAFNANTDWQDIFYRTGRISNIDLGVSGGSDNGMNYRFSGGYYNEDGIIKGTGFKRYSGRLNLATRALKQKLLIWMF
;
A
#
# COMPACT_ATOMS: atom_id res chain seq x y z
N MET A 1 -23.24 2.03 -6.52
CA MET A 1 -23.30 1.41 -5.18
C MET A 1 -22.17 0.39 -5.13
N VAL A 2 -21.17 0.58 -4.25
CA VAL A 2 -20.01 -0.33 -4.20
C VAL A 2 -20.44 -1.62 -3.51
N ASN A 3 -20.29 -2.75 -4.21
CA ASN A 3 -20.70 -4.07 -3.75
C ASN A 3 -19.62 -4.69 -2.84
N SER A 4 -19.28 -4.01 -1.75
CA SER A 4 -18.26 -4.46 -0.79
C SER A 4 -18.89 -5.36 0.28
N PRO A 5 -18.18 -6.40 0.76
CA PRO A 5 -18.59 -7.16 1.94
C PRO A 5 -18.59 -6.26 3.19
N LEU A 6 -19.26 -6.72 4.24
CA LEU A 6 -19.15 -6.10 5.56
C LEU A 6 -17.87 -6.59 6.24
N TYR A 7 -17.03 -5.66 6.68
CA TYR A 7 -15.87 -6.00 7.50
C TYR A 7 -16.20 -5.87 8.97
N ILE A 8 -15.78 -6.82 9.78
CA ILE A 8 -15.99 -6.82 11.23
C ILE A 8 -14.63 -7.06 11.87
N VAL A 9 -14.21 -6.13 12.74
CA VAL A 9 -12.96 -6.25 13.49
C VAL A 9 -13.32 -6.39 14.96
N ASP A 10 -12.94 -7.50 15.58
CA ASP A 10 -13.24 -7.82 17.00
C ASP A 10 -14.73 -7.64 17.37
N GLY A 11 -15.62 -8.00 16.44
CA GLY A 11 -17.08 -7.89 16.63
C GLY A 11 -17.67 -6.52 16.29
N ILE A 12 -16.84 -5.51 15.96
CA ILE A 12 -17.30 -4.17 15.58
C ILE A 12 -17.31 -4.03 14.05
N PRO A 13 -18.48 -3.80 13.43
CA PRO A 13 -18.58 -3.55 12.00
C PRO A 13 -17.82 -2.28 11.62
N GLN A 14 -16.97 -2.38 10.60
CA GLN A 14 -16.21 -1.26 10.07
C GLN A 14 -17.00 -0.55 8.96
N PRO A 15 -16.95 0.79 8.92
CA PRO A 15 -17.53 1.53 7.80
C PRO A 15 -16.77 1.22 6.51
N ASN A 16 -17.51 1.02 5.42
CA ASN A 16 -16.97 0.78 4.08
C ASN A 16 -16.59 2.09 3.37
N GLU A 17 -16.50 3.18 4.12
CA GLU A 17 -16.21 4.51 3.60
C GLU A 17 -14.73 4.61 3.23
N GLN A 18 -14.47 5.12 2.04
CA GLN A 18 -13.13 5.44 1.60
C GLN A 18 -12.79 6.84 2.11
N PHE A 19 -11.78 6.94 2.96
CA PHE A 19 -11.26 8.22 3.39
C PHE A 19 -10.34 8.78 2.30
N VAL A 20 -10.81 9.81 1.60
CA VAL A 20 -9.99 10.58 0.66
C VAL A 20 -9.59 11.87 1.37
N GLY A 21 -8.33 11.96 1.80
CA GLY A 21 -7.78 13.20 2.33
C GLY A 21 -7.78 14.29 1.25
N PRO A 22 -8.01 15.58 1.60
CA PRO A 22 -7.90 16.67 0.63
C PRO A 22 -6.52 16.66 -0.04
N GLY A 23 -6.47 16.57 -1.37
CA GLY A 23 -5.21 16.55 -2.14
C GLY A 23 -4.53 15.18 -2.26
N THR A 24 -5.07 14.11 -1.68
CA THR A 24 -4.60 12.73 -1.92
C THR A 24 -5.46 12.05 -2.98
N GLY A 25 -4.86 11.64 -4.11
CA GLY A 25 -5.57 11.02 -5.24
C GLY A 25 -6.00 9.56 -5.02
N THR A 26 -5.60 8.96 -3.90
CA THR A 26 -5.94 7.59 -3.53
C THR A 26 -6.58 7.58 -2.14
N GLY A 27 -7.86 7.23 -2.08
CA GLY A 27 -8.53 7.10 -0.79
C GLY A 27 -8.07 5.84 -0.05
N THR A 28 -7.79 5.98 1.23
CA THR A 28 -7.52 4.85 2.14
C THR A 28 -8.85 4.32 2.68
N ASN A 29 -8.87 3.13 3.25
CA ASN A 29 -10.04 2.61 3.96
C ASN A 29 -9.68 2.34 5.42
N TYR A 30 -10.69 2.09 6.25
CA TYR A 30 -10.49 1.79 7.67
C TYR A 30 -9.60 0.55 7.90
N LEU A 31 -9.58 -0.39 6.96
CA LEU A 31 -8.72 -1.58 7.03
C LEU A 31 -7.26 -1.27 6.72
N ALA A 32 -6.96 -0.22 5.95
CA ALA A 32 -5.59 0.16 5.64
C ALA A 32 -4.82 0.52 6.92
N GLY A 33 -5.51 1.03 7.95
CA GLY A 33 -4.94 1.31 9.27
C GLY A 33 -4.68 0.06 10.13
N LEU A 34 -5.28 -1.09 9.80
CA LEU A 34 -5.07 -2.32 10.55
C LEU A 34 -3.70 -2.92 10.22
N ASN A 35 -2.93 -3.23 11.26
CA ASN A 35 -1.66 -3.90 11.11
C ASN A 35 -1.86 -5.41 10.88
N PRO A 36 -1.37 -6.00 9.78
CA PRO A 36 -1.42 -7.45 9.55
C PRO A 36 -0.74 -8.26 10.65
N ALA A 37 0.31 -7.73 11.29
CA ALA A 37 1.01 -8.41 12.37
C ALA A 37 0.11 -8.63 13.61
N ASP A 38 -0.99 -7.90 13.73
CA ASP A 38 -1.96 -8.03 14.81
C ASP A 38 -3.16 -8.93 14.48
N ILE A 39 -3.28 -9.41 13.24
CA ILE A 39 -4.37 -10.31 12.84
C ILE A 39 -4.08 -11.71 13.37
N GLU A 40 -5.04 -12.28 14.09
CA GLU A 40 -5.01 -13.67 14.54
C GLU A 40 -5.68 -14.58 13.50
N THR A 41 -6.91 -14.25 13.11
CA THR A 41 -7.68 -15.00 12.11
C THR A 41 -8.49 -14.08 11.19
N ILE A 42 -8.77 -14.58 9.99
CA ILE A 42 -9.68 -13.98 9.01
C ILE A 42 -10.68 -15.04 8.59
N ASP A 43 -11.94 -14.86 8.96
CA ASP A 43 -13.04 -15.75 8.61
C ASP A 43 -13.93 -15.08 7.55
N VAL A 44 -14.20 -15.81 6.47
CA VAL A 44 -15.00 -15.30 5.34
C VAL A 44 -16.34 -16.04 5.29
N LEU A 45 -17.41 -15.35 5.69
CA LEU A 45 -18.77 -15.87 5.67
C LEU A 45 -19.41 -15.60 4.31
N LYS A 46 -19.50 -16.67 3.50
CA LYS A 46 -20.03 -16.62 2.13
C LYS A 46 -21.49 -17.04 2.03
N ASP A 47 -21.95 -17.86 2.97
CA ASP A 47 -23.29 -18.42 2.94
C ASP A 47 -24.31 -17.48 3.58
N ALA A 48 -25.50 -17.43 2.99
CA ALA A 48 -26.57 -16.54 3.42
C ALA A 48 -27.00 -16.76 4.88
N SER A 49 -26.96 -18.00 5.37
CA SER A 49 -27.29 -18.32 6.77
C SER A 49 -26.25 -17.83 7.77
N ALA A 50 -24.95 -17.90 7.41
CA ALA A 50 -23.86 -17.40 8.26
C ALA A 50 -23.80 -15.87 8.27
N ALA A 51 -24.10 -15.22 7.14
CA ALA A 51 -24.15 -13.76 7.04
C ALA A 51 -25.45 -13.14 7.59
N ALA A 52 -26.54 -13.92 7.71
CA ALA A 52 -27.85 -13.44 8.17
C ALA A 52 -27.83 -12.80 9.57
N VAL A 53 -26.89 -13.22 10.43
CA VAL A 53 -26.68 -12.64 11.77
C VAL A 53 -26.38 -11.13 11.69
N TYR A 54 -25.79 -10.67 10.58
CA TYR A 54 -25.42 -9.27 10.35
C TYR A 54 -26.44 -8.51 9.48
N GLY A 55 -27.59 -9.11 9.20
CA GLY A 55 -28.71 -8.49 8.50
C GLY A 55 -28.39 -8.06 7.06
N SER A 56 -29.08 -7.02 6.58
CA SER A 56 -28.92 -6.52 5.20
C SER A 56 -27.51 -6.04 4.86
N ARG A 57 -26.71 -5.65 5.86
CA ARG A 57 -25.30 -5.26 5.68
C ARG A 57 -24.41 -6.45 5.31
N GLY A 58 -24.78 -7.67 5.70
CA GLY A 58 -24.08 -8.90 5.35
C GLY A 58 -24.52 -9.52 4.02
N ALA A 59 -25.45 -8.89 3.28
CA ALA A 59 -26.00 -9.46 2.04
C ALA A 59 -24.94 -9.76 0.97
N ASN A 60 -23.82 -9.01 0.98
CA ASN A 60 -22.69 -9.18 0.06
C ASN A 60 -21.55 -10.03 0.66
N GLY A 61 -21.83 -10.75 1.74
CA GLY A 61 -20.85 -11.51 2.52
C GLY A 61 -20.24 -10.69 3.68
N VAL A 62 -19.63 -11.40 4.62
CA VAL A 62 -19.00 -10.83 5.81
C VAL A 62 -17.58 -11.34 5.94
N ILE A 63 -16.63 -10.44 6.16
CA ILE A 63 -15.25 -10.76 6.47
C ILE A 63 -15.02 -10.39 7.94
N MET A 64 -14.85 -11.40 8.78
CA MET A 64 -14.55 -11.24 10.19
C MET A 64 -13.05 -11.34 10.41
N ILE A 65 -12.51 -10.35 11.11
CA ILE A 65 -11.11 -10.26 11.48
C ILE A 65 -11.04 -10.27 12.99
N THR A 66 -10.33 -11.25 13.54
CA THR A 66 -10.04 -11.32 14.97
C THR A 66 -8.60 -10.92 15.20
N THR A 67 -8.36 -10.01 16.14
CA THR A 67 -6.99 -9.60 16.48
C THR A 67 -6.39 -10.43 17.60
N LYS A 68 -5.06 -10.54 17.59
CA LYS A 68 -4.30 -11.27 18.59
C LYS A 68 -4.58 -10.70 19.97
N LYS A 69 -4.76 -11.59 20.93
CA LYS A 69 -5.07 -11.24 22.33
C LYS A 69 -3.91 -11.53 23.26
N GLY A 70 -4.01 -11.04 24.50
CA GLY A 70 -3.08 -11.42 25.55
C GLY A 70 -3.20 -12.92 25.87
N VAL A 71 -2.07 -13.61 25.86
CA VAL A 71 -1.98 -15.02 26.25
C VAL A 71 -1.50 -15.12 27.70
N SER A 72 -2.05 -16.08 28.44
CA SER A 72 -1.59 -16.37 29.79
C SER A 72 -0.22 -17.05 29.75
N GLY A 73 0.62 -16.75 30.74
CA GLY A 73 2.00 -17.22 30.81
C GLY A 73 3.01 -16.08 30.78
N GLU A 74 4.27 -16.47 30.61
CA GLU A 74 5.41 -15.55 30.63
C GLU A 74 5.30 -14.47 29.54
N PRO A 75 5.81 -13.25 29.80
CA PRO A 75 5.84 -12.19 28.80
C PRO A 75 6.55 -12.64 27.51
N ARG A 76 5.83 -12.63 26.40
CA ARG A 76 6.34 -12.89 25.05
C ARG A 76 6.50 -11.58 24.29
N ILE A 77 7.71 -11.36 23.79
CA ILE A 77 8.05 -10.24 22.91
C ILE A 77 8.20 -10.77 21.49
N THR A 78 7.56 -10.13 20.53
CA THR A 78 7.65 -10.43 19.10
C THR A 78 8.15 -9.21 18.35
N VAL A 79 9.13 -9.43 17.47
CA VAL A 79 9.67 -8.41 16.58
C VAL A 79 9.60 -8.97 15.17
N ASP A 80 8.83 -8.31 14.31
CA ASP A 80 8.67 -8.70 12.92
C ASP A 80 9.16 -7.55 12.04
N THR A 81 10.13 -7.84 11.17
CA THR A 81 10.71 -6.81 10.29
C THR A 81 10.95 -7.39 8.91
N TYR A 82 10.70 -6.59 7.88
CA TYR A 82 11.04 -6.93 6.51
C TYR A 82 11.35 -5.69 5.69
N THR A 83 12.11 -5.91 4.64
CA THR A 83 12.41 -4.91 3.61
C THR A 83 12.17 -5.52 2.25
N GLY A 84 11.76 -4.70 1.29
CA GLY A 84 11.41 -5.13 -0.04
C GLY A 84 11.78 -4.09 -1.09
N ILE A 85 11.93 -4.55 -2.32
CA ILE A 85 12.14 -3.70 -3.49
C ILE A 85 10.95 -3.90 -4.41
N VAL A 86 10.37 -2.80 -4.87
CA VAL A 86 9.33 -2.82 -5.90
C VAL A 86 9.98 -2.43 -7.21
N GLU A 87 10.20 -3.42 -8.07
CA GLU A 87 10.81 -3.19 -9.37
C GLU A 87 9.92 -2.30 -10.24
N ARG A 88 10.56 -1.38 -10.95
CA ARG A 88 9.86 -0.57 -11.94
C ARG A 88 9.37 -1.47 -13.08
N PRO A 89 8.17 -1.22 -13.63
CA PRO A 89 7.70 -1.98 -14.78
C PRO A 89 8.65 -1.78 -15.96
N LYS A 90 8.69 -2.77 -16.87
CA LYS A 90 9.40 -2.62 -18.14
C LYS A 90 8.72 -1.50 -18.93
N LEU A 91 9.45 -0.39 -19.08
CA LEU A 91 8.97 0.77 -19.83
C LEU A 91 8.91 0.41 -21.32
N ARG A 92 7.98 1.04 -22.04
CA ARG A 92 7.94 0.91 -23.51
C ARG A 92 9.11 1.68 -24.08
N ASP A 93 9.74 1.13 -25.12
CA ASP A 93 10.80 1.83 -25.83
C ASP A 93 10.25 3.17 -26.36
N ALA A 94 10.78 4.27 -25.82
CA ALA A 94 10.49 5.60 -26.32
C ALA A 94 11.23 5.78 -27.66
N THR A 95 10.57 5.46 -28.76
CA THR A 95 11.13 5.65 -30.12
C THR A 95 11.15 7.12 -30.53
N LEU A 96 10.36 7.96 -29.86
CA LEU A 96 10.26 9.40 -30.10
C LEU A 96 11.56 10.12 -29.68
N GLY A 97 11.88 11.23 -30.35
CA GLY A 97 13.12 11.97 -30.12
C GLY A 97 14.28 11.41 -30.98
N THR A 98 15.06 10.46 -30.46
CA THR A 98 16.30 10.01 -31.14
C THR A 98 16.04 9.34 -32.49
N THR A 99 15.05 8.44 -32.59
CA THR A 99 14.83 7.69 -33.84
C THR A 99 14.22 8.59 -34.92
N GLU A 100 13.22 9.39 -34.54
CA GLU A 100 12.61 10.40 -35.42
C GLU A 100 13.66 11.41 -35.93
N ARG A 101 14.55 11.85 -35.04
CA ARG A 101 15.66 12.73 -35.41
C ARG A 101 16.65 12.07 -36.37
N ARG A 102 17.05 10.82 -36.12
CA ARG A 102 17.94 10.09 -37.03
C ARG A 102 17.32 9.98 -38.42
N GLN A 103 16.02 9.64 -38.50
CA GLN A 103 15.29 9.59 -39.76
C GLN A 103 15.25 10.96 -40.46
N LYS A 104 15.02 12.04 -39.71
CA LYS A 104 15.02 13.40 -40.24
C LYS A 104 16.40 13.83 -40.78
N LEU A 105 17.47 13.62 -40.02
CA LEU A 105 18.83 13.93 -40.44
C LEU A 105 19.26 13.10 -41.65
N ASP A 106 18.85 11.84 -41.70
CA ASP A 106 19.08 10.95 -42.83
C ASP A 106 18.37 11.44 -44.10
N ILE A 107 17.14 11.92 -44.01
CA ILE A 107 16.44 12.58 -45.13
C ILE A 107 17.18 13.85 -45.57
N LEU A 108 17.56 14.72 -44.63
CA LEU A 108 18.26 15.98 -44.93
C LEU A 108 19.61 15.74 -45.60
N ASN A 109 20.40 14.77 -45.12
CA ASN A 109 21.70 14.41 -45.70
C ASN A 109 21.58 13.81 -47.11
N ARG A 110 20.44 13.18 -47.43
CA ARG A 110 20.18 12.68 -48.79
C ARG A 110 19.70 13.76 -49.75
N GLN A 111 18.96 14.76 -49.25
CA GLN A 111 18.26 15.73 -50.08
C GLN A 111 19.00 17.07 -50.24
N LEU A 112 19.93 17.39 -49.35
CA LEU A 112 20.60 18.68 -49.31
C LEU A 112 22.10 18.56 -49.61
N THR A 113 22.63 19.60 -50.26
CA THR A 113 24.08 19.74 -50.46
C THR A 113 24.78 20.21 -49.19
N TYR A 114 26.11 20.07 -49.14
CA TYR A 114 26.93 20.49 -48.00
C TYR A 114 26.69 21.96 -47.58
N ASP A 115 26.60 22.87 -48.55
CA ASP A 115 26.35 24.29 -48.28
C ASP A 115 24.94 24.57 -47.73
N GLN A 116 23.95 23.80 -48.17
CA GLN A 116 22.58 23.90 -47.66
C GLN A 116 22.48 23.38 -46.22
N LEU A 117 23.15 22.26 -45.91
CA LEU A 117 23.24 21.69 -44.56
C LEU A 117 23.89 22.65 -43.56
N ARG A 118 24.98 23.33 -43.96
CA ARG A 118 25.69 24.31 -43.13
C ARG A 118 24.83 25.52 -42.74
N ASN A 119 23.86 25.87 -43.57
CA ASN A 119 22.97 27.02 -43.37
C ASN A 119 21.65 26.65 -42.68
N LEU A 120 21.43 25.38 -42.32
CA LEU A 120 20.24 24.97 -41.60
C LEU A 120 20.24 25.55 -40.18
N PRO A 121 19.07 26.03 -39.69
CA PRO A 121 18.90 26.42 -38.30
C PRO A 121 19.34 25.32 -37.32
N ALA A 122 20.04 25.71 -36.25
CA ALA A 122 20.58 24.80 -35.24
C ALA A 122 19.51 23.90 -34.60
N ILE A 123 18.26 24.36 -34.49
CA ILE A 123 17.12 23.57 -34.02
C ILE A 123 16.85 22.31 -34.87
N LEU A 124 17.29 22.29 -36.13
CA LEU A 124 17.13 21.16 -37.05
C LEU A 124 18.35 20.23 -37.08
N THR A 125 19.52 20.67 -36.61
CA THR A 125 20.81 19.98 -36.84
C THR A 125 21.65 19.74 -35.58
N ASP A 126 21.39 20.43 -34.47
CA ASP A 126 22.13 20.26 -33.22
C ASP A 126 21.61 19.06 -32.41
N SER A 127 22.43 18.00 -32.37
CA SER A 127 22.12 16.73 -31.69
C SER A 127 22.68 16.65 -30.27
N LEU A 128 23.60 17.54 -29.92
CA LEU A 128 24.26 17.57 -28.62
C LEU A 128 23.50 18.46 -27.64
N ASN A 129 22.68 19.39 -28.14
CA ASN A 129 21.87 20.26 -27.32
C ASN A 129 20.59 19.56 -26.82
N PRO A 130 20.44 19.34 -25.50
CA PRO A 130 19.26 18.69 -24.92
C PRO A 130 17.95 19.43 -25.23
N ALA A 131 18.00 20.75 -25.43
CA ALA A 131 16.83 21.56 -25.76
C ALA A 131 16.28 21.29 -27.18
N PHE A 132 17.10 20.75 -28.09
CA PHE A 132 16.75 20.48 -29.49
C PHE A 132 16.81 18.99 -29.87
N ASN A 133 17.26 18.14 -28.94
CA ASN A 133 17.39 16.69 -29.14
C ASN A 133 16.08 15.94 -28.81
N ALA A 134 15.15 16.53 -28.04
CA ALA A 134 13.84 15.93 -27.67
C ALA A 134 13.90 14.46 -27.19
N ASN A 135 15.10 14.00 -26.78
CA ASN A 135 15.41 12.64 -26.39
C ASN A 135 15.21 12.44 -24.88
N THR A 136 14.07 12.90 -24.39
CA THR A 136 13.71 12.79 -22.99
C THR A 136 12.81 11.58 -22.83
N ASP A 137 13.28 10.55 -22.12
CA ASP A 137 12.42 9.46 -21.70
C ASP A 137 11.53 9.93 -20.54
N TRP A 138 10.36 10.45 -20.89
CA TRP A 138 9.39 10.89 -19.90
C TRP A 138 8.98 9.76 -18.96
N GLN A 139 8.93 8.50 -19.42
CA GLN A 139 8.57 7.37 -18.55
C GLN A 139 9.62 7.17 -17.45
N ASP A 140 10.91 7.24 -17.78
CA ASP A 140 12.00 7.12 -16.80
C ASP A 140 11.97 8.25 -15.75
N ILE A 141 11.50 9.43 -16.12
CA ILE A 141 11.37 10.55 -15.19
C ILE A 141 10.22 10.31 -14.20
N PHE A 142 9.11 9.72 -14.62
CA PHE A 142 7.95 9.48 -13.76
C PHE A 142 8.12 8.27 -12.84
N TYR A 143 8.76 7.21 -13.32
CA TYR A 143 8.93 5.97 -12.57
C TYR A 143 10.23 5.93 -11.78
N ARG A 144 10.20 5.20 -10.66
CA ARG A 144 11.36 4.88 -9.83
C ARG A 144 11.21 3.47 -9.29
N THR A 145 12.33 2.88 -8.89
CA THR A 145 12.30 1.66 -8.07
C THR A 145 11.80 2.03 -6.67
N GLY A 146 10.73 1.38 -6.23
CA GLY A 146 10.16 1.54 -4.89
C GLY A 146 10.92 0.73 -3.85
N ARG A 147 10.79 1.12 -2.58
CA ARG A 147 11.34 0.41 -1.43
C ARG A 147 10.26 0.26 -0.38
N ILE A 148 10.18 -0.91 0.21
CA ILE A 148 9.28 -1.23 1.30
C ILE A 148 10.13 -1.49 2.54
N SER A 149 9.69 -0.96 3.68
CA SER A 149 10.27 -1.25 4.98
C SER A 149 9.17 -1.35 6.01
N ASN A 150 9.25 -2.38 6.85
CA ASN A 150 8.27 -2.64 7.90
C ASN A 150 8.96 -3.05 9.19
N ILE A 151 8.49 -2.52 10.30
CA ILE A 151 8.91 -2.90 11.65
C ILE A 151 7.68 -2.98 12.53
N ASP A 152 7.45 -4.14 13.11
CA ASP A 152 6.39 -4.40 14.07
C ASP A 152 6.97 -4.94 15.38
N LEU A 153 6.41 -4.45 16.48
CA LEU A 153 6.75 -4.83 17.83
C LEU A 153 5.47 -5.26 18.54
N GLY A 154 5.54 -6.37 19.27
CA GLY A 154 4.44 -6.88 20.06
C GLY A 154 4.93 -7.37 21.41
N VAL A 155 4.17 -7.08 22.45
CA VAL A 155 4.38 -7.60 23.81
C VAL A 155 3.07 -8.18 24.29
N SER A 156 3.07 -9.42 24.76
CA SER A 156 1.90 -10.07 25.34
C SER A 156 2.25 -10.89 26.56
N GLY A 157 1.35 -10.98 27.53
CA GLY A 157 1.51 -11.83 28.70
C GLY A 157 0.28 -11.80 29.57
N GLY A 158 0.29 -12.59 30.64
CA GLY A 158 -0.84 -12.63 31.56
C GLY A 158 -0.81 -13.81 32.51
N SER A 159 -1.88 -13.97 33.28
CA SER A 159 -2.03 -15.06 34.24
C SER A 159 -3.35 -15.78 33.99
N ASP A 160 -3.40 -17.10 34.15
CA ASP A 160 -4.58 -17.93 33.85
C ASP A 160 -5.85 -17.49 34.60
N ASN A 161 -5.69 -16.99 35.83
CA ASN A 161 -6.77 -16.52 36.70
C ASN A 161 -6.75 -14.99 36.92
N GLY A 162 -6.03 -14.25 36.07
CA GLY A 162 -5.81 -12.82 36.24
C GLY A 162 -6.15 -11.99 35.01
N MET A 163 -5.28 -11.02 34.73
CA MET A 163 -5.37 -10.14 33.57
C MET A 163 -4.39 -10.61 32.49
N ASN A 164 -4.88 -10.66 31.26
CA ASN A 164 -4.09 -10.83 30.06
C ASN A 164 -3.98 -9.50 29.32
N TYR A 165 -2.79 -9.20 28.84
CA TYR A 165 -2.52 -7.97 28.11
C TYR A 165 -1.77 -8.27 26.81
N ARG A 166 -2.04 -7.45 25.80
CA ARG A 166 -1.21 -7.36 24.60
C ARG A 166 -1.10 -5.90 24.18
N PHE A 167 0.13 -5.49 23.89
CA PHE A 167 0.45 -4.22 23.27
C PHE A 167 1.16 -4.50 21.95
N SER A 168 0.84 -3.73 20.91
CA SER A 168 1.56 -3.76 19.65
C SER A 168 1.77 -2.36 19.09
N GLY A 169 2.88 -2.19 18.39
CA GLY A 169 3.24 -0.98 17.67
C GLY A 169 3.88 -1.36 16.35
N GLY A 170 3.60 -0.59 15.29
CA GLY A 170 4.09 -0.89 13.95
C GLY A 170 4.33 0.36 13.13
N TYR A 171 5.37 0.29 12.29
CA TYR A 171 5.70 1.28 11.28
C TYR A 171 5.91 0.60 9.93
N TYR A 172 5.09 0.97 8.96
CA TYR A 172 5.19 0.55 7.58
C TYR A 172 5.44 1.76 6.69
N ASN A 173 6.38 1.64 5.75
CA ASN A 173 6.67 2.63 4.75
C ASN A 173 6.93 1.97 3.40
N GLU A 174 6.19 2.41 2.40
CA GLU A 174 6.30 1.99 1.02
C GLU A 174 6.45 3.20 0.11
N ASP A 175 7.59 3.29 -0.56
CA ASP A 175 7.79 4.21 -1.68
C ASP A 175 7.12 3.66 -2.93
N GLY A 176 6.16 4.40 -3.47
CA GLY A 176 5.48 4.02 -4.71
C GLY A 176 6.42 4.12 -5.93
N ILE A 177 6.11 3.31 -6.94
CA ILE A 177 6.84 3.28 -8.22
C ILE A 177 6.73 4.58 -9.00
N ILE A 178 5.72 5.40 -8.76
CA ILE A 178 5.58 6.74 -9.33
C ILE A 178 6.13 7.74 -8.32
N LYS A 179 7.00 8.65 -8.77
CA LYS A 179 7.53 9.71 -7.90
C LYS A 179 6.39 10.55 -7.31
N GLY A 180 6.44 10.81 -6.01
CA GLY A 180 5.37 11.52 -5.29
C GLY A 180 4.23 10.62 -4.80
N THR A 181 4.28 9.30 -5.07
CA THR A 181 3.34 8.32 -4.51
C THR A 181 4.03 7.44 -3.46
N GLY A 182 3.24 6.94 -2.52
CA GLY A 182 3.70 6.05 -1.46
C GLY A 182 2.67 5.92 -0.35
N PHE A 183 2.93 5.01 0.58
CA PHE A 183 2.06 4.75 1.73
C PHE A 183 2.89 4.62 3.00
N LYS A 184 2.48 5.36 4.04
CA LYS A 184 3.06 5.26 5.38
C LYS A 184 1.95 4.95 6.36
N ARG A 185 2.21 3.98 7.25
CA ARG A 185 1.28 3.61 8.31
C ARG A 185 2.00 3.51 9.63
N TYR A 186 1.41 4.17 10.61
CA TYR A 186 1.72 4.02 12.02
C TYR A 186 0.53 3.31 12.65
N SER A 187 0.79 2.23 13.37
CA SER A 187 -0.25 1.46 14.05
C SER A 187 0.12 1.27 15.51
N GLY A 188 -0.86 1.37 16.39
CA GLY A 188 -0.74 0.99 17.79
C GLY A 188 -2.01 0.29 18.23
N ARG A 189 -1.87 -0.77 19.03
CA ARG A 189 -3.02 -1.49 19.60
C ARG A 189 -2.75 -1.89 21.04
N LEU A 190 -3.79 -1.79 21.86
CA LEU A 190 -3.79 -2.27 23.23
C LEU A 190 -5.01 -3.17 23.41
N ASN A 191 -4.78 -4.39 23.87
CA ASN A 191 -5.81 -5.35 24.21
C ASN A 191 -5.66 -5.73 25.69
N LEU A 192 -6.71 -5.53 26.48
CA LEU A 192 -6.76 -5.90 27.90
C LEU A 192 -7.96 -6.81 28.14
N ALA A 193 -7.71 -7.97 28.75
CA ALA A 193 -8.74 -8.91 29.13
C ALA A 193 -8.55 -9.31 30.59
N THR A 194 -9.58 -9.16 31.40
CA THR A 194 -9.55 -9.58 32.82
C THR A 194 -10.62 -10.62 33.07
N ARG A 195 -10.25 -11.68 33.80
CA ARG A 195 -11.18 -12.70 34.26
C ARG A 195 -11.39 -12.52 35.76
N ALA A 196 -12.45 -11.81 36.13
CA ALA A 196 -12.83 -11.63 37.53
C ALA A 196 -13.93 -12.63 37.95
N LEU A 197 -13.99 -12.95 39.25
CA LEU A 197 -15.08 -13.73 39.89
C LEU A 197 -15.26 -15.18 39.40
N LYS A 198 -14.27 -16.07 39.58
CA LYS A 198 -14.41 -17.54 39.35
C LYS A 198 -15.22 -17.88 38.07
N GLN A 199 -14.88 -17.25 36.94
CA GLN A 199 -15.51 -17.43 35.62
C GLN A 199 -16.96 -16.94 35.47
N LYS A 200 -17.49 -16.15 36.42
CA LYS A 200 -18.86 -15.59 36.33
C LYS A 200 -18.96 -14.27 35.55
N LEU A 201 -17.83 -13.59 35.27
CA LEU A 201 -17.83 -12.33 34.54
C LEU A 201 -16.58 -12.18 33.66
N LEU A 202 -16.78 -11.91 32.37
CA LEU A 202 -15.74 -11.61 31.39
C LEU A 202 -15.95 -10.18 30.88
N ILE A 203 -14.95 -9.31 31.04
CA ILE A 203 -14.98 -7.94 30.54
C ILE A 203 -13.87 -7.78 29.49
N TRP A 204 -14.25 -7.33 28.30
CA TRP A 204 -13.35 -6.95 27.20
C TRP A 204 -13.31 -5.44 27.08
N MET A 205 -12.11 -4.87 26.96
CA MET A 205 -11.90 -3.47 26.57
C MET A 205 -11.12 -3.48 25.25
N PHE A 206 -11.72 -2.87 24.22
CA PHE A 206 -11.16 -2.70 22.87
C PHE A 206 -10.54 -1.31 22.71
#